data_AF-A0AAV3SW64-F1
#
_entry.id   AF-A0AAV3SW64-F1
#
_cell.length_a   1.000
_cell.length_b   1.000
_cell.length_c   1.000
_cell.angle_alpha   90.00
_cell.angle_beta   90.00
_cell.angle_gamma   90.00
#
_symmetry.space_group_name_H-M   'P 1'
#
loop_
_entity.id
_entity.type
_entity.pdbx_description
1 polymer ?
#
loop_
_entity_poly.entity_id
_entity_poly.type
_entity_poly.pdbx_seq_one_letter_code
_entity_poly.pdbx_strand_id
1 'polypeptide(L)' 'MKLSTALIAVGVALIVIPLPVPIPFVGVIVGTLLLLAGLFVRLFGV' A
#
# COMPACT_ATOMS: atom_id res chain seq x y z
N MET A 1 7.52 20.64 7.15
CA MET A 1 6.99 19.26 7.21
C MET A 1 8.15 18.31 6.99
N LYS A 2 8.29 17.24 7.79
CA LYS A 2 9.38 16.27 7.60
C LYS A 2 9.12 15.49 6.31
N LEU A 3 10.16 15.12 5.56
CA LEU A 3 10.05 14.37 4.29
C LEU A 3 9.18 13.11 4.46
N SER A 4 9.29 12.45 5.62
CA SER A 4 8.48 11.30 6.00
C SER A 4 6.97 11.60 6.02
N THR A 5 6.56 12.77 6.50
CA THR A 5 5.15 13.20 6.49
C THR A 5 4.63 13.42 5.07
N ALA A 6 5.46 13.97 4.17
CA ALA A 6 5.09 14.15 2.77
C ALA A 6 4.95 12.80 2.04
N LEU A 7 5.85 11.86 2.29
CA LEU A 7 5.78 10.51 1.71
C LEU A 7 4.55 9.73 2.20
N ILE A 8 4.22 9.84 3.49
CA ILE A 8 2.99 9.24 4.05
C ILE A 8 1.76 9.89 3.41
N ALA A 9 1.72 11.21 3.30
CA ALA A 9 0.59 11.91 2.67
C ALA A 9 0.40 11.52 1.20
N VAL A 10 1.49 11.36 0.44
CA VAL A 10 1.46 10.89 -0.96
C VAL A 10 0.96 9.44 -1.02
N GLY A 11 1.46 8.56 -0.17
CA GLY A 11 0.99 7.17 -0.10
C GLY A 11 -0.49 7.07 0.23
N VAL A 12 -0.97 7.86 1.20
CA VAL A 12 -2.39 7.94 1.54
C VAL A 12 -3.22 8.51 0.40
N ALA A 13 -2.76 9.57 -0.26
CA ALA A 13 -3.46 10.15 -1.41
C ALA A 13 -3.62 9.13 -2.56
N LEU A 14 -2.59 8.32 -2.84
CA LEU A 14 -2.65 7.28 -3.87
C LEU A 14 -3.61 6.13 -3.52
N ILE A 15 -3.79 5.82 -2.24
CA ILE A 15 -4.78 4.82 -1.76
C ILE A 15 -6.20 5.40 -1.77
N VAL A 16 -6.34 6.65 -1.36
CA VAL A 16 -7.64 7.31 -1.12
C VAL A 16 -8.27 7.82 -2.40
N ILE A 17 -7.47 8.20 -3.41
CA ILE A 17 -8.02 8.55 -4.73
C ILE A 17 -8.73 7.30 -5.26
N PRO A 18 -10.07 7.31 -5.36
CA PRO A 18 -10.79 6.20 -5.94
C PRO A 18 -10.40 6.16 -7.40
N LEU A 19 -9.54 5.22 -7.78
CA LEU A 19 -9.33 4.92 -9.20
C LEU A 19 -10.71 4.54 -9.75
N PRO A 20 -11.23 5.21 -10.80
CA PRO A 20 -12.51 4.90 -11.42
C PRO A 20 -12.35 3.64 -12.28
N VAL A 21 -11.98 2.56 -11.62
CA VAL A 21 -11.51 1.34 -12.25
C VAL A 21 -12.32 0.21 -11.63
N PRO A 22 -13.32 -0.32 -12.35
CA PRO A 22 -14.05 -1.50 -11.92
C PRO A 22 -13.18 -2.72 -12.21
N ILE A 23 -12.00 -2.81 -11.58
CA ILE A 23 -11.22 -4.03 -11.56
C ILE A 23 -11.62 -4.75 -10.27
N PRO A 24 -12.47 -5.80 -10.35
CA PRO A 24 -13.04 -6.48 -9.18
C PRO A 24 -11.99 -7.12 -8.25
N PHE A 25 -10.71 -7.07 -8.62
CA PHE A 25 -9.61 -7.73 -7.93
C PHE A 25 -8.52 -6.79 -7.40
N VAL A 26 -8.64 -5.46 -7.52
CA VAL A 26 -7.59 -4.53 -7.02
C VAL A 26 -7.37 -4.71 -5.53
N GLY A 27 -8.44 -4.79 -4.74
CA GLY A 27 -8.34 -5.03 -3.30
C GLY A 27 -7.67 -6.37 -2.97
N VAL A 28 -7.91 -7.41 -3.79
CA VAL A 28 -7.28 -8.73 -3.63
C VAL A 28 -5.80 -8.67 -3.96
N ILE A 29 -5.42 -8.01 -5.06
CA ILE A 29 -4.02 -7.85 -5.47
C ILE A 29 -3.25 -7.04 -4.41
N VAL A 30 -3.78 -5.89 -3.99
CA VAL A 30 -3.17 -5.03 -2.97
C VAL A 30 -3.06 -5.76 -1.64
N GLY A 31 -4.12 -6.47 -1.21
CA GLY A 31 -4.11 -7.26 0.02
C GLY A 31 -3.09 -8.39 -0.01
N THR A 32 -2.97 -9.09 -1.14
CA THR A 32 -1.98 -10.17 -1.32
C THR A 32 -0.55 -9.63 -1.27
N LEU A 33 -0.30 -8.49 -1.93
CA LEU A 33 1.02 -7.85 -1.90
C LEU A 33 1.40 -7.38 -0.48
N LEU A 34 0.44 -6.82 0.27
CA LEU A 34 0.67 -6.43 1.66
C LEU A 34 0.95 -7.63 2.57
N LEU A 35 0.24 -8.74 2.40
CA LEU A 35 0.51 -9.98 3.14
C LEU A 35 1.90 -10.54 2.84
N LEU A 36 2.30 -10.56 1.56
CA LEU A 36 3.64 -10.99 1.15
C LEU A 36 4.72 -10.06 1.71
N ALA A 37 4.51 -8.75 1.66
CA ALA A 37 5.44 -7.78 2.23
C ALA A 37 5.56 -7.94 3.77
N GLY A 38 4.43 -8.13 4.46
CA GLY A 38 4.43 -8.39 5.90
C GLY A 38 5.11 -9.72 6.28
N LEU A 39 4.91 -10.76 5.46
CA LEU A 39 5.60 -12.05 5.63
C LEU A 39 7.11 -11.89 5.43
N PHE A 40 7.52 -11.13 4.40
CA PHE A 40 8.93 -10.84 4.13
C PHE A 40 9.58 -10.10 5.30
N VAL A 41 8.96 -9.03 5.79
CA VAL A 41 9.42 -8.30 6.99
C VAL A 41 9.54 -9.24 8.19
N ARG A 42 8.54 -10.10 8.43
CA ARG A 42 8.57 -11.07 9.53
C ARG A 42 9.70 -12.11 9.40
N LEU A 43 9.98 -12.58 8.19
CA LEU A 43 10.98 -13.63 7.94
C LEU A 43 12.41 -13.09 7.94
N PHE A 44 12.61 -11.87 7.43
CA PHE A 44 13.93 -11.28 7.27
C PHE A 44 14.27 -10.22 8.34
N GLY A 45 13.34 -9.89 9.23
CA GLY A 45 13.59 -9.08 10.43
C GLY A 45 13.96 -7.62 10.16
N VAL A 46 13.55 -7.08 9.00
CA VAL A 46 13.80 -5.69 8.58
C VAL A 46 12.81 -4.73 9.25
#